data_AF-A0A0W1FFJ2-F1
#
_entry.id   AF-A0A0W1FFJ2-F1
#
_cell.length_a   1.000
_cell.length_b   1.000
_cell.length_c   1.000
_cell.angle_alpha   90.00
_cell.angle_beta   90.00
_cell.angle_gamma   90.00
#
_symmetry.space_group_name_H-M   'P 1'
#
loop_
_entity.id
_entity.type
_entity.pdbx_description
1 polymer ?
#
loop_
_entity_poly.entity_id
_entity_poly.type
_entity_poly.pdbx_seq_one_letter_code
_entity_poly.pdbx_strand_id
1 'polypeptide(L)'
;MKASDYDLELEDLNRRATIRLLASESFDATAFAALKDYLSGKAEAIKSEHVVSKQVLGVLRDASKAIRNQAPYVPQARDNLSLADEFEMILDLMIIGESPSDRIPGVPRII
;
A
#
# COMPACT_ATOMS: atom_id res chain seq x y z
N MET A 1 19.63 8.15 -4.14
CA MET A 1 18.36 8.57 -3.53
C MET A 1 18.13 7.70 -2.30
N LYS A 2 17.69 8.30 -1.20
CA LYS A 2 17.23 7.61 -0.01
C LYS A 2 15.86 6.97 -0.28
N ALA A 3 15.51 5.92 0.46
CA ALA A 3 14.22 5.24 0.32
C ALA A 3 13.04 6.18 0.60
N SER A 4 13.24 7.16 1.50
CA SER A 4 12.23 8.18 1.84
C SER A 4 12.22 9.42 0.95
N ASP A 5 13.08 9.52 -0.07
CA ASP A 5 13.01 10.62 -1.03
C ASP A 5 11.70 10.54 -1.84
N TYR A 6 11.32 11.64 -2.50
CA TYR A 6 10.17 11.65 -3.41
C TYR A 6 10.42 10.69 -4.57
N ASP A 7 9.37 9.95 -4.93
CA ASP A 7 9.46 8.81 -5.83
C ASP A 7 8.46 8.92 -6.98
N LEU A 8 8.99 9.09 -8.19
CA LEU A 8 8.21 9.20 -9.43
C LEU A 8 7.58 7.87 -9.86
N GLU A 9 8.23 6.75 -9.55
CA GLU A 9 7.70 5.43 -9.86
C GLU A 9 6.50 5.12 -8.96
N LEU A 10 6.61 5.45 -7.67
CA LEU A 10 5.49 5.36 -6.74
C LEU A 10 4.31 6.24 -7.16
N GLU A 11 4.59 7.48 -7.61
CA GLU A 11 3.56 8.39 -8.13
C GLU A 11 2.82 7.77 -9.33
N ASP A 12 3.57 7.20 -10.28
CA ASP A 12 3.00 6.57 -11.46
C ASP A 12 2.20 5.30 -11.14
N LEU A 13 2.69 4.45 -10.22
CA LEU A 13 1.96 3.28 -9.73
C LEU A 13 0.65 3.68 -9.03
N ASN A 14 0.70 4.69 -8.15
CA ASN A 14 -0.49 5.22 -7.49
C ASN A 14 -1.51 5.78 -8.50
N ARG A 15 -1.02 6.45 -9.55
CA ARG A 15 -1.86 6.96 -10.62
C ARG A 15 -2.57 5.84 -11.37
N ARG A 16 -1.84 4.78 -11.75
CA ARG A 16 -2.36 3.64 -12.52
C ARG A 16 -3.38 2.80 -11.73
N ALA A 17 -3.20 2.68 -10.41
CA ALA A 17 -4.09 1.92 -9.54
C ALA A 17 -5.18 2.81 -8.90
N THR A 18 -4.81 3.56 -7.85
CA THR A 18 -5.73 4.30 -6.98
C THR A 18 -6.47 5.41 -7.71
N ILE A 19 -5.75 6.31 -8.39
CA ILE A 19 -6.38 7.47 -9.06
C ILE A 19 -7.29 7.00 -10.20
N ARG A 20 -6.87 5.98 -10.94
CA ARG A 20 -7.69 5.38 -12.01
C ARG A 20 -8.97 4.75 -11.47
N LEU A 21 -8.92 4.02 -10.37
CA LEU A 21 -10.11 3.46 -9.73
C LEU A 21 -11.10 4.57 -9.36
N LEU A 22 -10.62 5.65 -8.75
CA LEU A 22 -11.47 6.79 -8.36
C LEU A 22 -12.05 7.55 -9.56
N ALA A 23 -11.30 7.65 -10.66
CA ALA A 23 -11.72 8.43 -11.83
C ALA A 23 -12.61 7.66 -12.81
N SER A 24 -12.42 6.34 -12.92
CA SER A 24 -13.08 5.51 -13.95
C SER A 24 -13.98 4.41 -13.38
N GLU A 25 -14.07 4.30 -12.06
CA GLU A 25 -14.84 3.26 -11.35
C GLU A 25 -14.48 1.84 -11.83
N SER A 26 -13.24 1.66 -12.29
CA SER A 26 -12.71 0.41 -12.81
C SER A 26 -11.54 -0.06 -11.95
N PHE A 27 -11.66 -1.28 -11.45
CA PHE A 27 -10.62 -1.90 -10.63
C PHE A 27 -9.65 -2.70 -11.50
N ASP A 28 -8.37 -2.34 -11.44
CA ASP A 28 -7.27 -3.04 -12.11
C ASP A 28 -6.44 -3.81 -11.07
N ALA A 29 -6.72 -5.10 -10.93
CA ALA A 29 -6.05 -5.95 -9.93
C ALA A 29 -4.53 -6.04 -10.15
N THR A 30 -4.08 -6.02 -11.40
CA THR A 30 -2.65 -6.07 -11.73
C THR A 30 -1.95 -4.78 -11.31
N ALA A 31 -2.60 -3.62 -11.53
CA ALA A 31 -2.06 -2.34 -11.09
C ALA A 31 -1.96 -2.26 -9.55
N PHE A 32 -2.98 -2.71 -8.82
CA PHE A 32 -2.94 -2.73 -7.36
C PHE A 32 -1.92 -3.74 -6.80
N ALA A 33 -1.75 -4.91 -7.43
CA ALA A 33 -0.72 -5.86 -7.04
C ALA A 33 0.69 -5.25 -7.21
N ALA A 34 0.97 -4.61 -8.35
CA ALA A 34 2.23 -3.93 -8.59
C ALA A 34 2.49 -2.80 -7.58
N LEU A 35 1.45 -2.01 -7.26
CA LEU A 35 1.54 -0.97 -6.23
C LEU A 35 1.86 -1.57 -4.85
N LYS A 36 1.19 -2.65 -4.46
CA LYS A 36 1.42 -3.33 -3.18
C LYS A 36 2.84 -3.89 -3.07
N ASP A 37 3.31 -4.59 -4.10
CA ASP A 37 4.64 -5.18 -4.11
C ASP A 37 5.71 -4.10 -3.98
N TYR A 38 5.53 -2.98 -4.70
CA TYR A 38 6.41 -1.83 -4.61
C TYR A 38 6.44 -1.21 -3.20
N LEU A 39 5.27 -0.99 -2.60
CA LEU A 39 5.14 -0.44 -1.25
C LEU A 39 5.71 -1.36 -0.18
N SER A 40 5.59 -2.68 -0.36
CA SER A 40 6.21 -3.67 0.54
C SER A 40 7.74 -3.58 0.50
N GLY A 41 8.32 -3.44 -0.70
CA GLY A 41 9.75 -3.19 -0.87
C GLY A 41 10.20 -1.85 -0.27
N LYS A 42 9.37 -0.81 -0.41
CA LYS A 42 9.62 0.49 0.23
C LYS A 42 9.60 0.42 1.75
N ALA A 43 8.64 -0.31 2.32
CA ALA A 43 8.57 -0.50 3.77
C ALA A 43 9.87 -1.13 4.30
N GLU A 44 10.38 -2.17 3.63
CA GLU A 44 11.66 -2.79 4.02
C GLU A 44 12.85 -1.82 3.92
N ALA A 45 12.95 -1.06 2.82
CA ALA A 45 14.04 -0.11 2.65
C ALA A 45 14.01 1.03 3.69
N ILE A 46 12.81 1.51 4.03
CA ILE A 46 12.61 2.63 4.98
C ILE A 46 12.92 2.22 6.42
N LYS A 47 12.83 0.94 6.81
CA LYS A 47 13.18 0.48 8.18
C LYS A 47 14.57 0.93 8.65
N SER A 48 15.51 1.05 7.71
CA SER A 48 16.89 1.48 7.99
C SER A 48 17.05 3.00 8.15
N GLU A 49 15.98 3.78 7.94
CA GLU A 49 16.00 5.24 7.94
C GLU A 49 15.34 5.82 9.19
N HIS A 50 15.81 7.00 9.62
CA HIS A 50 15.22 7.74 10.75
C HIS A 50 13.95 8.52 10.39
N VAL A 51 13.60 8.58 9.11
CA VAL A 51 12.47 9.35 8.59
C VAL A 51 11.64 8.46 7.68
N VAL A 52 10.34 8.72 7.62
CA VAL A 52 9.40 7.99 6.77
C VAL A 52 8.82 8.95 5.73
N SER A 53 8.81 8.52 4.47
CA SER A 53 8.23 9.31 3.38
C SER A 53 6.72 9.52 3.57
N LYS A 54 6.30 10.78 3.62
CA LYS A 54 4.87 11.16 3.63
C LYS A 54 4.14 10.71 2.36
N GLN A 55 4.86 10.62 1.23
CA GLN A 55 4.29 10.12 -0.01
C GLN A 55 3.90 8.65 0.13
N VAL A 56 4.80 7.81 0.67
CA VAL A 56 4.54 6.38 0.93
C VAL A 56 3.33 6.20 1.86
N LEU A 57 3.30 6.93 2.98
CA LEU A 57 2.19 6.87 3.93
C LEU A 57 0.87 7.34 3.29
N GLY A 58 0.91 8.40 2.49
CA GLY A 58 -0.25 8.91 1.76
C GLY A 58 -0.80 7.89 0.78
N VAL A 59 0.08 7.29 -0.04
CA VAL A 59 -0.32 6.31 -1.05
C VAL A 59 -0.93 5.04 -0.43
N LEU A 60 -0.35 4.52 0.66
CA LEU A 60 -0.94 3.39 1.40
C LEU A 60 -2.36 3.69 1.86
N ARG A 61 -2.54 4.86 2.49
CA ARG A 61 -3.84 5.29 3.01
C ARG A 61 -4.86 5.51 1.90
N ASP A 62 -4.43 6.15 0.81
CA ASP A 62 -5.30 6.46 -0.32
C ASP A 62 -5.73 5.20 -1.06
N ALA A 63 -4.83 4.22 -1.24
CA ALA A 63 -5.15 2.93 -1.84
C ALA A 63 -6.20 2.16 -1.01
N SER A 64 -6.00 2.01 0.31
CA SER A 64 -6.99 1.38 1.21
C SER A 64 -8.36 2.07 1.12
N LYS A 65 -8.37 3.40 1.25
CA LYS A 65 -9.61 4.18 1.18
C LYS A 65 -10.31 4.09 -0.16
N ALA A 66 -9.58 4.14 -1.27
CA ALA A 66 -10.17 4.08 -2.60
C ALA A 66 -10.91 2.76 -2.83
N ILE A 67 -10.30 1.63 -2.46
CA ILE A 67 -10.92 0.31 -2.57
C ILE A 67 -12.21 0.25 -1.73
N ARG A 68 -12.14 0.66 -0.45
CA ARG A 68 -13.30 0.62 0.45
C ARG A 68 -14.43 1.52 0.00
N ASN A 69 -14.11 2.75 -0.42
CA ASN A 69 -15.11 3.72 -0.88
C ASN A 69 -15.80 3.29 -2.17
N GLN A 70 -15.09 2.56 -3.04
CA GLN A 70 -15.62 2.10 -4.32
C GLN A 70 -16.31 0.73 -4.23
N ALA A 71 -16.06 -0.07 -3.19
CA ALA A 71 -16.70 -1.38 -3.01
C ALA A 71 -18.26 -1.39 -3.09
N PRO A 72 -19.00 -0.36 -2.65
CA PRO A 72 -20.45 -0.31 -2.86
C PRO A 72 -20.86 -0.23 -4.34
N TYR A 73 -20.01 0.34 -5.20
CA TYR A 73 -20.34 0.69 -6.60
C TYR A 73 -19.61 -0.19 -7.63
N VAL A 74 -18.40 -0.64 -7.31
CA VAL A 74 -17.51 -1.43 -8.18
C VAL A 74 -17.39 -2.85 -7.61
N PRO A 75 -18.04 -3.87 -8.22
CA PRO A 75 -18.01 -5.25 -7.72
C PRO A 75 -16.58 -5.78 -7.54
N GLN A 76 -15.68 -5.49 -8.48
CA GLN A 76 -14.30 -5.93 -8.39
C GLN A 76 -13.55 -5.30 -7.19
N ALA A 77 -13.87 -4.07 -6.81
CA ALA A 77 -13.29 -3.46 -5.60
C ALA A 77 -13.83 -4.14 -4.34
N ARG A 78 -15.12 -4.55 -4.33
CA ARG A 78 -15.73 -5.30 -3.24
C ARG A 78 -15.09 -6.68 -3.05
N ASP A 79 -14.87 -7.39 -4.16
CA ASP A 79 -14.26 -8.72 -4.17
C ASP A 79 -12.79 -8.70 -3.72
N ASN A 80 -12.17 -7.51 -3.70
CA ASN A 80 -10.77 -7.29 -3.31
C ASN A 80 -10.63 -6.43 -2.04
N LEU A 81 -11.61 -6.43 -1.14
CA LEU A 81 -11.52 -5.72 0.14
C LEU A 81 -10.33 -6.17 1.00
N SER A 82 -9.92 -7.44 0.90
CA SER A 82 -8.72 -7.95 1.58
C SER A 82 -7.45 -7.20 1.17
N LEU A 83 -7.39 -6.69 -0.07
CA LEU A 83 -6.24 -5.90 -0.54
C LEU A 83 -6.17 -4.53 0.16
N ALA A 84 -7.31 -3.96 0.55
CA ALA A 84 -7.34 -2.77 1.40
C ALA A 84 -6.79 -3.06 2.80
N ASP A 85 -7.11 -4.23 3.36
CA ASP A 85 -6.55 -4.68 4.65
C ASP A 85 -5.03 -4.90 4.53
N GLU A 86 -4.53 -5.37 3.39
CA GLU A 86 -3.09 -5.51 3.15
C GLU A 86 -2.35 -4.16 3.12
N PHE A 87 -2.94 -3.11 2.51
CA PHE A 87 -2.35 -1.76 2.56
C PHE A 87 -2.34 -1.17 3.98
N GLU A 88 -3.41 -1.37 4.75
CA GLU A 88 -3.46 -0.97 6.18
C GLU A 88 -2.41 -1.72 6.98
N MET A 89 -2.26 -3.03 6.75
CA MET A 89 -1.23 -3.84 7.41
C MET A 89 0.17 -3.31 7.12
N ILE A 90 0.51 -2.98 5.86
CA ILE A 90 1.83 -2.42 5.53
C ILE A 90 2.04 -1.10 6.29
N LEU A 91 1.02 -0.24 6.36
CA LEU A 91 1.06 1.01 7.10
C LEU A 91 1.32 0.78 8.60
N ASP A 92 0.58 -0.15 9.22
CA ASP A 92 0.71 -0.49 10.63
C ASP A 92 2.11 -1.03 10.96
N LEU A 93 2.67 -1.87 10.08
CA LEU A 93 4.03 -2.38 10.21
C LEU A 93 5.06 -1.25 10.17
N MET A 94 4.92 -0.33 9.21
CA MET A 94 5.82 0.82 9.12
C MET A 94 5.76 1.72 10.37
N ILE A 95 4.59 1.87 10.98
CA ILE A 95 4.42 2.65 12.22
C ILE A 95 5.24 2.05 13.38
N ILE A 96 5.32 0.73 13.47
CA ILE A 96 6.09 0.02 14.50
C ILE A 96 7.54 -0.28 14.10
N GLY A 97 8.00 0.22 12.95
CA GLY A 97 9.36 0.01 12.46
C GLY A 97 9.62 -1.37 11.84
N GLU A 98 8.57 -2.03 11.37
CA GLU A 98 8.62 -3.33 10.71
C GLU A 98 8.17 -3.25 9.24
N SER A 99 8.30 -4.38 8.54
CA SER A 99 7.86 -4.58 7.16
C SER A 99 7.14 -5.92 7.00
N PRO A 100 6.51 -6.18 5.84
CA PRO A 100 5.88 -7.46 5.56
C PRO A 100 6.83 -8.66 5.69
N SER A 101 8.14 -8.51 5.40
CA SER A 101 9.12 -9.59 5.53
C SER A 101 9.41 -10.00 6.98
N ASP A 102 9.10 -9.16 7.96
CA ASP A 102 9.23 -9.51 9.38
C ASP A 102 8.07 -10.38 9.88
N ARG A 103 7.02 -10.60 9.06
CA ARG A 103 5.92 -11.50 9.40
C ARG A 103 6.30 -12.93 9.06
N ILE A 104 6.74 -13.69 10.06
CA ILE A 104 6.97 -15.13 9.92
C ILE A 104 5.68 -15.89 10.29
N PRO A 105 5.05 -16.64 9.37
CA PRO A 105 3.84 -17.41 9.66
C PRO A 105 4.07 -18.41 10.80
N GLY A 106 3.12 -18.48 11.74
CA GLY A 106 3.18 -19.41 12.87
C GLY A 106 4.09 -18.97 14.02
N VAL A 107 4.77 -17.82 13.92
CA VAL A 107 5.56 -17.25 15.01
C VAL A 107 4.78 -16.10 15.66
N PRO A 108 4.33 -16.25 16.92
CA PRO A 108 3.70 -15.16 17.65
C PRO A 108 4.65 -13.99 17.81
N ARG A 109 4.11 -12.78 17.67
CA ARG A 109 4.86 -11.54 17.95
C ARG A 109 4.67 -11.15 19.40
N ILE A 110 5.77 -10.83 20.08
CA ILE A 110 5.74 -10.12 21.36
C ILE A 110 5.89 -8.64 20.99
N ILE A 111 4.80 -7.90 21.15
CA ILE A 111 4.70 -6.46 20.86
C ILE A 111 4.82 -5.70 22.17
#